data_AF-Q3J093-F1
#
_entry.id   AF-Q3J093-F1
#
_cell.length_a   1.000
_cell.length_b   1.000
_cell.length_c   1.000
_cell.angle_alpha   90.00
_cell.angle_beta   90.00
_cell.angle_gamma   90.00
#
_symmetry.space_group_name_H-M   'P 1'
#
loop_
_entity.id
_entity.type
_entity.pdbx_description
1 polymer ?
#
loop_
_entity_poly.entity_id
_entity_poly.type
_entity_poly.pdbx_seq_one_letter_code
_entity_poly.pdbx_strand_id
1 'polypeptide(L)'
;MGFLALDVTRTGVVLRKFDERGTRILERFNTHEVGMRRALITAQRELARDDDLTEVRANVQEPELAQRLKHCVTTEASDGGKLQALADAL
;
A
#
# COMPACT_ATOMS: atom_id res chain seq x y z
N MET A 1 4.95 15.49 8.07
CA MET A 1 5.16 14.49 6.98
C MET A 1 4.31 13.27 7.25
N GLY A 2 3.51 12.85 6.27
CA GLY A 2 2.56 11.74 6.39
C GLY A 2 3.02 10.49 5.64
N PHE A 3 2.33 9.37 5.89
CA PHE A 3 2.54 8.12 5.15
C PHE A 3 1.20 7.48 4.77
N LEU A 4 1.24 6.61 3.76
CA LEU A 4 0.12 5.74 3.43
C LEU A 4 0.30 4.39 4.11
N ALA A 5 -0.77 3.86 4.70
CA ALA A 5 -0.80 2.51 5.24
C ALA A 5 -1.65 1.59 4.36
N LEU A 6 -1.09 0.48 3.93
CA LEU A 6 -1.78 -0.65 3.31
C LEU A 6 -2.00 -1.72 4.38
N ASP A 7 -3.20 -1.76 4.95
CA ASP A 7 -3.57 -2.78 5.93
C ASP A 7 -4.19 -3.97 5.24
N VAL A 8 -3.48 -5.08 5.27
CA VAL A 8 -3.87 -6.33 4.62
C VAL A 8 -4.34 -7.31 5.69
N THR A 9 -5.64 -7.59 5.68
CA THR A 9 -6.33 -8.49 6.60
C THR A 9 -7.02 -9.61 5.82
N ARG A 10 -7.50 -10.66 6.48
CA ARG A 10 -8.37 -11.69 5.87
C ARG A 10 -9.54 -11.13 5.09
N THR A 11 -10.10 -10.02 5.57
CA THR A 11 -11.37 -9.47 5.08
C THR A 11 -11.21 -8.41 4.00
N GLY A 12 -9.97 -8.01 3.70
CA GLY A 12 -9.69 -6.97 2.72
C GLY A 12 -8.35 -6.29 2.91
N VAL A 13 -8.00 -5.48 1.91
CA VAL A 13 -6.90 -4.53 1.94
C VAL A 13 -7.50 -3.13 2.13
N VAL A 14 -7.02 -2.35 3.07
CA VAL A 14 -7.47 -0.97 3.30
C VAL A 14 -6.30 -0.02 3.08
N LEU A 15 -6.48 0.96 2.21
CA LEU A 15 -5.52 2.05 2.04
C LEU A 15 -5.93 3.23 2.93
N ARG A 16 -5.04 3.65 3.81
CA ARG A 16 -5.26 4.76 4.76
C ARG A 16 -4.17 5.80 4.61
N LYS A 17 -4.53 7.08 4.73
CA LYS A 17 -3.59 8.19 4.87
C LYS A 17 -3.42 8.49 6.36
N PHE A 18 -2.18 8.57 6.81
CA PHE A 18 -1.80 9.05 8.14
C PHE A 18 -1.04 10.36 7.96
N ASP A 19 -1.62 11.47 8.43
CA ASP A 19 -0.97 12.77 8.45
C ASP A 19 -1.19 13.47 9.81
N GLU A 20 -0.72 14.71 9.94
CA GLU A 20 -0.83 15.51 11.16
C GLU A 20 -2.28 15.79 11.57
N ARG A 21 -3.25 15.65 10.66
CA ARG A 21 -4.69 15.79 10.91
C ARG A 21 -5.35 14.45 11.27
N GLY A 22 -4.60 13.34 11.29
CA GLY A 22 -5.03 12.03 11.74
C GLY A 22 -5.14 10.98 10.61
N THR A 23 -5.88 9.91 10.89
CA THR A 23 -6.05 8.77 9.95
C THR A 23 -7.31 8.95 9.11
N ARG A 24 -7.18 8.86 7.79
CA ARG A 24 -8.31 8.82 6.84
C ARG A 24 -8.25 7.55 6.01
N ILE A 25 -9.37 6.85 5.86
CA ILE A 25 -9.50 5.74 4.89
C ILE A 25 -9.68 6.35 3.49
N LEU A 26 -8.79 5.99 2.57
CA LEU A 26 -8.85 6.40 1.18
C LEU A 26 -9.69 5.42 0.36
N GLU A 27 -9.36 4.13 0.43
CA GLU A 27 -10.04 3.07 -0.32
C GLU A 27 -10.00 1.72 0.40
N ARG A 28 -10.96 0.84 0.08
CA ARG A 28 -11.02 -0.55 0.54
C ARG A 28 -11.11 -1.49 -0.65
N PHE A 29 -10.26 -2.51 -0.65
CA PHE A 29 -10.12 -3.51 -1.70
C PHE A 29 -10.30 -4.92 -1.15
N ASN A 30 -10.57 -5.87 -2.04
CA ASN A 30 -10.54 -7.28 -1.69
C ASN A 30 -9.09 -7.79 -1.53
N THR A 31 -8.93 -8.98 -0.95
CA THR A 31 -7.64 -9.63 -0.73
C THR A 31 -7.14 -10.41 -1.95
N HIS A 32 -7.85 -10.40 -3.08
CA HIS A 32 -7.37 -11.03 -4.30
C HIS A 32 -6.25 -10.20 -4.92
N GLU A 33 -5.45 -10.81 -5.80
CA GLU A 33 -4.34 -10.10 -6.46
C GLU A 33 -4.80 -8.83 -7.17
N VAL A 34 -5.96 -8.87 -7.83
CA VAL A 34 -6.56 -7.68 -8.46
C VAL A 34 -6.83 -6.56 -7.45
N GLY A 35 -7.32 -6.90 -6.26
CA GLY A 35 -7.55 -5.94 -5.18
C GLY A 35 -6.25 -5.37 -4.61
N MET A 36 -5.25 -6.21 -4.40
CA MET A 36 -3.91 -5.80 -3.95
C MET A 36 -3.23 -4.88 -4.97
N ARG A 37 -3.24 -5.23 -6.27
CA ARG A 37 -2.68 -4.38 -7.33
C ARG A 37 -3.38 -3.02 -7.41
N ARG A 38 -4.71 -3.01 -7.35
CA ARG A 38 -5.47 -1.73 -7.30
C ARG A 38 -5.07 -0.88 -6.09
N ALA A 39 -4.91 -1.50 -4.92
CA ALA A 39 -4.47 -0.78 -3.72
C ALA A 39 -3.08 -0.15 -3.89
N LEU A 40 -2.15 -0.86 -4.54
CA LEU A 40 -0.81 -0.36 -4.86
C LEU A 40 -0.83 0.78 -5.87
N ILE A 41 -1.63 0.67 -6.94
CA ILE A 41 -1.80 1.73 -7.94
C ILE A 41 -2.38 2.99 -7.31
N THR A 42 -3.41 2.86 -6.45
CA THR A 42 -3.96 4.02 -5.73
C THR A 42 -2.90 4.63 -4.83
N ALA A 43 -2.15 3.81 -4.08
CA ALA A 43 -1.10 4.30 -3.21
C ALA A 43 -0.03 5.10 -3.97
N GLN A 44 0.39 4.63 -5.15
CA GLN A 44 1.31 5.36 -6.03
C GLN A 44 0.73 6.69 -6.50
N ARG A 45 -0.53 6.71 -6.91
CA ARG A 45 -1.19 7.95 -7.36
C ARG A 45 -1.28 8.99 -6.26
N GLU A 46 -1.62 8.56 -5.05
CA GLU A 46 -1.68 9.46 -3.90
C GLU A 46 -0.29 9.97 -3.50
N LEU A 47 0.73 9.12 -3.51
CA LEU A 47 2.12 9.54 -3.31
C LEU A 47 2.66 10.49 -4.39
N ALA A 48 2.14 10.41 -5.62
CA ALA A 48 2.52 11.31 -6.70
C ALA A 48 1.76 12.63 -6.66
N ARG A 49 0.58 12.64 -6.04
CA ARG A 49 -0.31 13.81 -5.92
C ARG A 49 0.00 14.66 -4.70
N ASP A 50 0.48 14.04 -3.63
CA ASP A 50 0.66 14.68 -2.32
C ASP A 50 2.13 14.63 -1.91
N ASP A 51 2.81 15.76 -2.03
CA ASP A 51 4.24 15.88 -1.71
C ASP A 51 4.54 15.70 -0.21
N ASP A 52 3.54 15.85 0.67
CA ASP A 52 3.69 15.58 2.11
C ASP A 52 3.73 14.08 2.42
N LEU A 53 3.37 13.22 1.45
CA LEU A 53 3.45 11.76 1.55
C LEU A 53 4.79 11.25 1.03
N THR A 54 5.59 10.74 1.95
CA THR A 54 6.96 10.31 1.67
C THR A 54 7.06 8.81 1.38
N GLU A 55 6.17 8.00 1.95
CA GLU A 55 6.27 6.55 1.90
C GLU A 55 4.91 5.83 2.01
N VAL A 56 4.93 4.55 1.63
CA VAL A 56 3.85 3.60 1.89
C VAL A 56 4.38 2.52 2.82
N ARG A 57 3.64 2.24 3.88
CA ARG A 57 3.90 1.15 4.82
C ARG A 57 2.82 0.08 4.66
N ALA A 58 3.21 -1.18 4.75
CA ALA A 58 2.27 -2.28 4.77
C ALA A 58 2.17 -2.87 6.18
N ASN A 59 0.93 -3.14 6.61
CA ASN A 59 0.65 -3.85 7.84
C ASN A 59 -0.14 -5.10 7.47
N VAL A 60 0.53 -6.25 7.52
CA VAL A 60 -0.03 -7.51 7.05
C VAL A 60 -0.23 -8.44 8.24
N GLN A 61 -1.46 -8.89 8.44
CA GLN A 61 -1.78 -9.77 9.58
C GLN A 61 -1.34 -11.22 9.38
N GLU A 62 -1.10 -11.65 8.14
CA GLU A 62 -0.84 -13.05 7.81
C GLU A 62 0.32 -13.25 6.83
N PRO A 63 1.15 -14.28 7.04
CA PRO A 63 2.32 -14.53 6.21
C PRO A 63 1.97 -14.87 4.75
N GLU A 64 0.87 -15.58 4.50
CA GLU A 64 0.39 -15.88 3.14
C GLU A 64 0.00 -14.61 2.38
N LEU A 65 -0.64 -13.66 3.06
CA LEU A 65 -1.01 -12.38 2.47
C LEU A 65 0.23 -11.51 2.24
N ALA A 66 1.24 -11.63 3.10
CA ALA A 66 2.51 -10.92 2.94
C ALA A 66 3.26 -11.40 1.69
N GLN A 67 3.32 -12.72 1.46
CA GLN A 67 3.91 -13.28 0.24
C GLN A 67 3.16 -12.83 -1.02
N ARG A 68 1.82 -12.82 -0.97
CA ARG A 68 0.98 -12.37 -2.10
C ARG A 68 1.14 -10.87 -2.36
N LEU A 69 1.16 -10.06 -1.30
CA LEU A 69 1.41 -8.64 -1.40
C LEU A 69 2.81 -8.37 -1.97
N LYS A 70 3.84 -9.08 -1.49
CA LYS A 70 5.20 -8.99 -2.02
C LYS A 70 5.25 -9.32 -3.50
N HIS A 71 4.60 -10.41 -3.93
CA HIS A 71 4.48 -10.75 -5.35
C HIS A 71 3.80 -9.63 -6.16
N CYS A 72 2.70 -9.07 -5.65
CA CYS A 72 2.01 -7.95 -6.30
C CYS A 72 2.90 -6.70 -6.38
N VAL A 73 3.59 -6.35 -5.29
CA VAL A 73 4.50 -5.20 -5.25
C VAL A 73 5.62 -5.39 -6.25
N THR A 74 6.31 -6.53 -6.28
CA THR A 74 7.39 -6.79 -7.25
C THR A 74 6.90 -6.69 -8.69
N THR A 75 5.64 -7.07 -8.96
CA THR A 75 5.05 -6.98 -10.30
C THR A 75 4.69 -5.54 -10.69
N GLU A 76 4.13 -4.77 -9.75
CA GLU A 76 3.63 -3.41 -10.03
C GLU A 76 4.70 -2.32 -9.80
N ALA A 77 5.77 -2.62 -9.05
CA ALA A 77 6.89 -1.72 -8.79
C ALA A 77 7.95 -1.72 -9.91
N SER A 78 7.64 -2.27 -11.09
CA SER A 78 8.53 -2.18 -12.26
C SER A 78 9.00 -0.74 -12.49
N ASP A 79 10.32 -0.56 -12.35
CA ASP A 79 11.13 0.65 -12.56
C ASP A 79 10.88 1.85 -11.62
N GLY A 80 11.65 1.88 -10.53
CA GLY A 80 12.16 3.13 -9.92
C GLY A 80 11.18 3.99 -9.10
N GLY A 81 9.98 3.49 -8.80
CA GLY A 81 8.95 4.24 -8.08
C GLY A 81 9.05 4.21 -6.54
N LYS A 82 8.29 5.10 -5.88
CA LYS A 82 8.13 5.20 -4.41
C LYS A 82 7.59 3.91 -3.72
N LEU A 83 7.16 2.90 -4.47
CA LEU A 83 6.80 1.58 -3.93
C LEU A 83 7.99 0.64 -3.73
N GLN A 84 9.18 0.98 -4.24
CA GLN A 84 10.38 0.14 -4.05
C GLN A 84 10.70 -0.04 -2.56
N ALA A 85 10.59 1.03 -1.77
CA ALA A 85 10.79 0.99 -0.33
C ALA A 85 9.79 0.08 0.40
N LEU A 86 8.57 -0.07 -0.14
CA LEU A 86 7.58 -1.02 0.38
C LEU A 86 7.98 -2.46 0.07
N ALA A 87 8.56 -2.71 -1.12
CA ALA A 87 9.04 -4.03 -1.51
C ALA A 87 10.19 -4.51 -0.61
N ASP A 88 11.10 -3.60 -0.24
CA ASP A 88 12.24 -3.90 0.63
C ASP A 88 11.81 -4.13 2.10
N ALA A 89 10.68 -3.55 2.51
CA ALA A 89 10.15 -3.67 3.87
C ALA A 89 9.24 -4.89 4.11
N LEU A 90 8.85 -5.61 3.05
CA LEU A 90 7.94 -6.78 3.07
C LEU A 90 8.68 -8.12 2.96
#